data_AF-A0A1H9QFC3-F1
#
_entry.id   AF-A0A1H9QFC3-F1
#
_cell.length_a   1.000
_cell.length_b   1.000
_cell.length_c   1.000
_cell.angle_alpha   90.00
_cell.angle_beta   90.00
_cell.angle_gamma   90.00
#
_symmetry.space_group_name_H-M   'P 1'
#
loop_
_entity.id
_entity.type
_entity.pdbx_description
1 polymer ?
#
loop_
_entity_poly.entity_id
_entity_poly.type
_entity_poly.pdbx_seq_one_letter_code
_entity_poly.pdbx_strand_id
1 'polypeptide(L)'
;MNPEFPQQSSDQIDGRLNAYRRLLIGLMTHVARDADGRELLETMARDTEIVADHEEDPGVLPDEGFAGQRLADEEIRSIIMTALTRAEALAAAR
;
A
#
# COMPACT_ATOMS: atom_id res chain seq x y z
N MET A 1 14.36 18.55 -26.84
CA MET A 1 13.76 17.23 -27.15
C MET A 1 12.87 16.89 -25.98
N ASN A 2 11.55 16.98 -26.13
CA ASN A 2 10.63 16.57 -25.09
C ASN A 2 10.65 15.03 -25.08
N PRO A 3 10.90 14.35 -23.95
CA PRO A 3 10.86 12.89 -23.95
C PRO A 3 9.43 12.46 -24.28
N GLU A 4 9.25 11.80 -25.43
CA GLU A 4 8.01 11.08 -25.73
C GLU A 4 7.94 9.89 -24.78
N PHE A 5 7.26 10.05 -23.64
CA PHE A 5 6.87 8.91 -22.84
C PHE A 5 5.92 8.07 -23.70
N PRO A 6 6.23 6.78 -23.94
CA PRO A 6 5.35 5.93 -24.72
C PRO A 6 3.97 5.92 -24.07
N GLN A 7 2.93 6.26 -24.85
CA GLN A 7 1.55 6.20 -24.38
C GLN A 7 1.25 4.76 -23.99
N GLN A 8 0.92 4.54 -22.73
CA GLN A 8 0.61 3.21 -22.20
C GLN A 8 -0.90 3.02 -22.20
N SER A 9 -1.36 1.84 -22.63
CA SER A 9 -2.77 1.50 -22.47
C SER A 9 -3.11 1.31 -20.99
N SER A 10 -4.39 1.45 -20.62
CA SER A 10 -4.87 1.14 -19.26
C SER A 10 -4.43 -0.25 -18.83
N ASP A 11 -4.62 -1.26 -19.69
CA ASP A 11 -4.22 -2.64 -19.43
C ASP A 11 -2.72 -2.80 -19.12
N GLN A 12 -1.85 -2.01 -19.77
CA GLN A 12 -0.42 -2.03 -19.52
C GLN A 12 -0.05 -1.40 -18.17
N ILE A 13 -0.79 -0.37 -17.76
CA ILE A 13 -0.62 0.26 -16.45
C ILE A 13 -1.11 -0.72 -15.38
N ASP A 14 -2.29 -1.29 -15.54
CA ASP A 14 -2.89 -2.25 -14.61
C ASP A 14 -2.03 -3.49 -14.45
N GLY A 15 -1.52 -4.04 -15.57
CA GLY A 15 -0.60 -5.17 -15.55
C GLY A 15 0.68 -4.87 -14.78
N ARG A 16 1.24 -3.67 -14.94
CA ARG A 16 2.46 -3.24 -14.24
C ARG A 16 2.22 -3.01 -12.75
N LEU A 17 1.13 -2.32 -12.39
CA LEU A 17 0.75 -2.09 -10.99
C LEU A 17 0.52 -3.41 -10.26
N ASN A 18 -0.19 -4.36 -10.87
CA ASN A 18 -0.41 -5.69 -10.31
C ASN A 18 0.90 -6.47 -10.13
N ALA A 19 1.83 -6.37 -11.09
CA ALA A 19 3.14 -7.00 -10.96
C ALA A 19 3.93 -6.44 -9.77
N TYR A 20 3.94 -5.11 -9.60
CA TYR A 20 4.60 -4.46 -8.46
C TYR A 20 3.94 -4.81 -7.14
N ARG A 21 2.62 -4.77 -7.07
CA ARG A 21 1.86 -5.18 -5.88
C ARG A 21 2.23 -6.60 -5.44
N ARG A 22 2.31 -7.55 -6.38
CA ARG A 22 2.70 -8.95 -6.08
C ARG A 22 4.13 -9.07 -5.56
N LEU A 23 5.07 -8.34 -6.17
CA LEU A 23 6.48 -8.34 -5.72
C LEU A 23 6.62 -7.73 -4.33
N LEU A 24 5.95 -6.60 -4.08
CA LEU A 24 5.94 -5.92 -2.79
C LEU A 24 5.35 -6.81 -1.69
N ILE A 25 4.21 -7.46 -1.93
CA ILE A 25 3.64 -8.42 -0.97
C ILE A 25 4.65 -9.51 -0.64
N GLY A 26 5.36 -10.06 -1.64
CA GLY A 26 6.39 -11.08 -1.43
C GLY A 26 7.55 -10.58 -0.55
N LEU A 27 8.05 -9.37 -0.82
CA LEU A 27 9.10 -8.75 -0.04
C LEU A 27 8.66 -8.45 1.40
N MET A 28 7.50 -7.82 1.57
CA MET A 28 6.96 -7.50 2.90
C MET A 28 6.65 -8.76 3.70
N THR A 29 6.20 -9.85 3.05
CA THR A 29 6.02 -11.16 3.70
C THR A 29 7.35 -11.68 4.25
N HIS A 30 8.45 -11.48 3.51
CA HIS A 30 9.78 -11.87 3.98
C HIS A 30 10.23 -11.03 5.18
N VAL A 31 10.02 -9.72 5.13
CA VAL A 31 10.31 -8.78 6.24
C VAL A 31 9.52 -9.14 7.49
N ALA A 32 8.22 -9.44 7.36
CA ALA A 32 7.33 -9.81 8.45
C ALA A 32 7.68 -11.13 9.19
N ARG A 33 8.68 -11.87 8.71
CA ARG A 33 9.16 -13.09 9.39
C ARG A 33 10.09 -12.80 10.57
N ASP A 34 10.65 -11.60 10.61
CA ASP A 34 11.43 -11.10 11.74
C ASP A 34 10.55 -10.23 12.66
N ALA A 35 10.85 -10.21 13.96
CA ALA A 35 10.02 -9.50 14.94
C ALA A 35 10.04 -7.98 14.71
N ASP A 36 11.21 -7.40 14.46
CA ASP A 36 11.36 -5.95 14.24
C ASP A 36 10.71 -5.55 12.91
N GLY A 37 10.88 -6.40 11.88
CA GLY A 37 10.23 -6.22 10.58
C GLY A 37 8.71 -6.29 10.67
N ARG A 38 8.17 -7.16 11.53
CA ARG A 38 6.74 -7.26 11.78
C ARG A 38 6.20 -6.03 12.51
N GLU A 39 6.86 -5.59 13.58
CA GLU A 39 6.46 -4.41 14.34
C GLU A 39 6.47 -3.13 13.48
N LEU A 40 7.47 -2.99 12.61
CA LEU A 40 7.53 -1.91 11.63
C LEU A 40 6.27 -1.88 10.74
N LEU A 41 5.90 -3.03 10.17
CA LEU A 41 4.75 -3.12 9.28
C LEU A 41 3.43 -2.87 10.01
N GLU A 42 3.28 -3.41 11.23
CA GLU A 42 2.10 -3.15 12.08
C GLU A 42 1.98 -1.67 12.48
N THR A 43 3.11 -0.98 12.66
CA THR A 43 3.13 0.47 12.92
C THR A 43 2.72 1.27 11.69
N MET A 44 3.30 0.96 10.51
CA MET A 44 2.92 1.60 9.26
C MET A 44 1.42 1.41 8.93
N ALA A 45 0.86 0.23 9.19
CA ALA A 45 -0.55 -0.03 8.97
C ALA A 45 -1.47 0.86 9.84
N ARG A 46 -1.07 1.13 11.09
CA ARG A 46 -1.77 2.02 12.02
C ARG A 46 -1.62 3.49 11.63
N ASP A 47 -0.43 3.93 11.24
CA ASP A 47 -0.20 5.31 10.83
C ASP A 47 -1.05 5.69 9.60
N THR A 48 -1.29 4.71 8.73
CA THR A 48 -2.16 4.85 7.57
C THR A 48 -3.64 4.99 7.96
N GLU A 49 -4.06 4.53 9.15
CA GLU A 49 -5.40 4.72 9.71
C GLU A 49 -5.60 6.13 10.27
N ILE A 50 -4.58 6.71 10.91
CA ILE A 50 -4.66 8.02 11.59
C ILE A 50 -4.88 9.19 10.61
N VAL A 51 -4.36 9.11 9.38
CA VAL A 51 -4.55 10.16 8.36
C VAL A 51 -6.04 10.32 7.96
N ALA A 52 -6.86 9.28 8.16
CA ALA A 52 -8.28 9.33 7.82
C ALA A 52 -9.15 10.07 8.86
N ASP A 53 -8.69 10.18 10.11
CA ASP A 53 -9.52 10.65 11.25
C ASP A 53 -9.25 12.10 11.68
N HIS A 54 -8.30 12.81 11.05
CA HIS A 54 -8.05 14.22 11.33
C HIS A 54 -8.97 15.15 10.51
N GLU A 55 -10.11 15.47 11.14
CA GLU A 55 -10.86 16.73 11.01
C GLU A 55 -11.17 17.21 9.58
N GLU A 56 -12.26 16.69 9.00
CA GLU A 56 -13.03 17.44 7.99
C GLU A 56 -13.63 18.72 8.62
N ASP A 57 -12.86 19.80 8.60
CA ASP A 57 -13.33 21.17 8.90
C ASP A 57 -14.49 21.51 7.94
N PRO A 58 -15.72 21.85 8.41
CA PRO A 58 -16.94 21.95 7.61
C PRO A 58 -16.99 23.23 6.74
N GLY A 59 -15.95 23.44 5.94
CA GLY A 59 -15.79 24.59 5.04
C GLY A 59 -14.74 24.42 3.95
N VAL A 60 -13.98 23.32 3.92
CA VAL A 60 -12.98 23.06 2.87
C VAL A 60 -13.58 22.10 1.84
N LEU A 61 -13.73 22.57 0.59
CA LEU A 61 -14.06 21.70 -0.54
C LEU A 61 -12.97 20.63 -0.65
N PRO A 62 -13.30 19.33 -0.65
CA PRO A 62 -12.30 18.27 -0.76
C PRO A 62 -11.58 18.41 -2.10
N ASP A 63 -10.32 18.82 -2.05
CA ASP A 63 -9.47 18.99 -3.23
C ASP A 63 -9.06 17.60 -3.74
N GLU A 64 -8.92 17.44 -5.06
CA GLU A 64 -8.67 16.14 -5.71
C GLU A 64 -7.42 15.40 -5.17
N GLY A 65 -6.49 16.14 -4.56
CA GLY A 65 -5.32 15.61 -3.85
C GLY A 65 -5.65 14.71 -2.65
N PHE A 66 -6.74 14.97 -1.92
CA PHE A 66 -7.16 14.15 -0.78
C PHE A 66 -7.71 12.79 -1.22
N ALA A 67 -8.40 12.74 -2.37
CA ALA A 67 -8.92 11.49 -2.93
C ALA A 67 -7.78 10.56 -3.38
N GLY A 68 -6.72 11.11 -3.99
CA GLY A 68 -5.54 10.36 -4.41
C GLY A 68 -4.73 9.81 -3.24
N GLN A 69 -4.54 10.61 -2.18
CA GLN A 69 -3.83 10.18 -0.99
C GLN A 69 -4.56 9.03 -0.27
N ARG A 70 -5.89 9.13 -0.12
CA ARG A 70 -6.70 8.06 0.49
C ARG A 70 -6.60 6.74 -0.26
N LEU A 71 -6.60 6.77 -1.59
CA LEU A 71 -6.46 5.55 -2.41
C LEU A 71 -5.06 4.92 -2.25
N ALA A 72 -4.01 5.74 -2.14
CA ALA A 72 -2.66 5.25 -1.88
C ALA A 72 -2.55 4.62 -0.49
N ASP A 73 -3.14 5.25 0.53
CA ASP A 73 -3.16 4.78 1.90
C ASP A 73 -3.93 3.44 2.03
N GLU A 74 -5.09 3.33 1.39
CA GLU A 74 -5.84 2.07 1.30
C GLU A 74 -5.02 0.94 0.67
N GLU A 75 -4.31 1.26 -0.42
CA GLU A 75 -3.46 0.31 -1.13
C GLU A 75 -2.27 -0.16 -0.28
N ILE A 76 -1.60 0.77 0.42
CA ILE A 76 -0.49 0.48 1.35
C ILE A 76 -0.97 -0.46 2.46
N ARG A 77 -2.09 -0.12 3.12
CA ARG A 77 -2.67 -0.95 4.18
C ARG A 77 -3.00 -2.35 3.67
N SER A 78 -3.60 -2.44 2.48
CA SER A 78 -3.96 -3.71 1.84
C SER A 78 -2.74 -4.60 1.59
N ILE A 79 -1.63 -4.02 1.10
CA ILE A 79 -0.36 -4.73 0.88
C ILE A 79 0.20 -5.25 2.20
N ILE A 80 0.25 -4.40 3.24
CA ILE A 80 0.81 -4.75 4.56
C ILE A 80 0.00 -5.89 5.19
N MET A 81 -1.32 -5.77 5.25
CA MET A 81 -2.18 -6.80 5.85
C MET A 81 -2.03 -8.15 5.12
N THR A 82 -1.99 -8.13 3.78
CA THR A 82 -1.76 -9.34 2.99
C THR A 82 -0.42 -10.00 3.32
N ALA A 83 0.64 -9.19 3.48
CA ALA A 83 1.97 -9.68 3.81
C ALA A 83 2.03 -10.30 5.22
N LEU A 84 1.42 -9.66 6.22
CA LEU A 84 1.34 -10.15 7.60
C LEU A 84 0.59 -11.48 7.66
N THR A 85 -0.61 -11.56 7.07
CA THR A 85 -1.40 -12.80 7.02
C THR A 85 -0.64 -13.94 6.34
N ARG A 86 0.08 -13.65 5.24
CA ARG A 86 0.88 -14.65 4.55
C ARG A 86 2.07 -15.13 5.39
N ALA A 87 2.72 -14.23 6.12
CA ALA A 87 3.83 -14.60 7.01
C ALA A 87 3.37 -15.50 8.15
N GLU A 88 2.21 -15.20 8.75
CA GLU A 88 1.57 -16.03 9.78
C GLU A 88 1.25 -17.43 9.28
N ALA A 89 0.62 -17.53 8.09
CA ALA A 89 0.31 -18.82 7.48
C ALA A 89 1.57 -19.67 7.23
N LEU A 90 2.68 -19.04 6.82
CA LEU A 90 3.96 -19.71 6.62
C LEU A 90 4.62 -20.15 7.95
N ALA A 91 4.39 -19.42 9.04
CA ALA A 91 4.86 -19.80 10.36
C ALA A 91 4.06 -20.97 10.95
N ALA A 92 2.73 -20.99 10.75
CA ALA A 92 1.84 -22.06 11.22
C ALA A 92 2.01 -23.39 10.47
N ALA A 93 2.57 -23.37 9.26
CA ALA A 93 2.83 -24.55 8.45
C ALA A 93 4.16 -25.27 8.79
N ARG A 94 4.89 -24.82 9.82
CA ARG A 94 6.13 -25.43 10.31
C ARG A 94 5.90 -26.23 11.58
#